data_AF-Q4D9T6-F1
#
_entry.id   AF-Q4D9T6-F1
#
_cell.length_a   1.000
_cell.length_b   1.000
_cell.length_c   1.000
_cell.angle_alpha   90.00
_cell.angle_beta   90.00
_cell.angle_gamma   90.00
#
_symmetry.space_group_name_H-M   'P 1'
#
loop_
_entity.id
_entity.type
_entity.pdbx_description
1 polymer ?
#
loop_
_entity_poly.entity_id
_entity_poly.type
_entity_poly.pdbx_seq_one_letter_code
_entity_poly.pdbx_strand_id
1 'polypeptide(L)' 'MANSKKVQQDIDRLLRRTQDGIEGYEELYNKFLKAATQTQKERLEGDLKKEIKKLQRFRDGIKA' A
#
# COMPACT_ATOMS: atom_id res chain seq x y z
N MET A 1 19.09 7.86 -25.35
CA MET A 1 19.32 7.68 -23.90
C MET A 1 18.36 8.46 -22.99
N ALA A 2 17.44 9.31 -23.49
CA ALA A 2 16.48 10.03 -22.63
C ALA A 2 15.33 9.16 -22.09
N ASN A 3 14.94 8.12 -22.84
CA ASN A 3 13.80 7.26 -22.47
C ASN A 3 14.06 6.45 -21.19
N SER A 4 15.28 5.96 -20.99
CA SER A 4 15.68 5.16 -19.83
C SER A 4 15.61 5.95 -18.53
N LYS A 5 15.99 7.24 -18.55
CA LYS A 5 15.90 8.12 -17.36
C LYS A 5 14.45 8.36 -16.94
N LYS A 6 13.54 8.53 -17.89
CA LYS A 6 12.11 8.76 -17.60
C LYS A 6 11.47 7.51 -16.99
N VAL A 7 11.75 6.34 -17.58
CA VAL A 7 11.31 5.06 -17.04
C VAL A 7 11.85 4.84 -15.62
N GLN A 8 13.13 5.12 -15.37
CA GLN A 8 13.71 4.98 -14.03
C GLN A 8 13.00 5.87 -13.00
N GLN A 9 12.73 7.14 -13.35
CA GLN A 9 11.99 8.05 -12.46
C GLN A 9 10.56 7.59 -12.18
N ASP A 10 9.88 7.02 -13.17
CA ASP A 10 8.53 6.48 -12.99
C ASP A 10 8.56 5.25 -12.06
N ILE A 11 9.54 4.37 -12.22
CA ILE A 11 9.78 3.23 -11.32
C ILE A 11 10.04 3.71 -9.88
N ASP A 12 10.96 4.67 -9.70
CA ASP A 12 11.30 5.20 -8.37
C ASP A 12 10.08 5.82 -7.68
N ARG A 13 9.22 6.54 -8.44
CA ARG A 13 7.95 7.06 -7.92
C ARG A 13 6.99 5.94 -7.52
N LEU A 14 6.88 4.89 -8.32
CA LEU A 14 5.99 3.77 -8.05
C LEU A 14 6.45 2.95 -6.83
N LEU A 15 7.76 2.72 -6.71
CA LEU A 15 8.38 2.11 -5.53
C LEU A 15 8.09 2.93 -4.28
N ARG A 16 8.29 4.25 -4.33
CA ARG A 16 8.02 5.13 -3.18
C ARG A 16 6.57 5.09 -2.74
N ARG A 17 5.62 5.16 -3.69
CA ARG A 17 4.18 5.02 -3.39
C ARG A 17 3.81 3.66 -2.83
N THR A 18 4.51 2.60 -3.27
CA THR A 18 4.32 1.25 -2.73
C THR A 18 4.82 1.18 -1.30
N GLN A 19 5.98 1.78 -1.01
CA GLN A 19 6.55 1.85 0.33
C GLN A 19 5.63 2.59 1.31
N ASP A 20 5.16 3.79 0.93
CA ASP A 20 4.22 4.57 1.74
C ASP A 20 2.92 3.78 2.01
N GLY A 21 2.44 3.03 1.01
CA GLY A 21 1.26 2.18 1.17
C GLY A 21 1.49 1.00 2.11
N ILE A 22 2.70 0.42 2.13
CA ILE A 22 3.06 -0.67 3.03
C ILE A 22 3.11 -0.15 4.47
N GLU A 23 3.76 0.99 4.70
CA GLU A 23 3.81 1.63 6.03
C GLU A 23 2.40 1.96 6.54
N GLY A 24 1.55 2.53 5.68
CA GLY A 24 0.15 2.80 6.03
C GLY A 24 -0.65 1.54 6.35
N TYR A 25 -0.41 0.44 5.63
CA TYR A 25 -1.01 -0.86 5.92
C TYR A 25 -0.54 -1.42 7.27
N GLU A 26 0.77 -1.37 7.57
CA GLU A 26 1.32 -1.81 8.85
C GLU A 26 0.78 -0.97 10.03
N GLU A 27 0.62 0.34 9.86
CA GLU A 27 0.03 1.20 10.88
C GLU A 27 -1.44 0.85 11.14
N LEU A 28 -2.23 0.66 10.07
CA LEU A 28 -3.62 0.19 10.15
C LEU A 28 -3.71 -1.20 10.82
N TYR A 29 -2.78 -2.09 10.49
CA TYR A 29 -2.76 -3.44 11.03
C TYR A 29 -2.42 -3.44 12.52
N ASN A 30 -1.45 -2.61 12.93
CA ASN A 30 -1.17 -2.39 14.35
C ASN A 30 -2.38 -1.81 15.10
N LYS A 31 -3.14 -0.90 14.49
CA LYS A 31 -4.40 -0.41 15.07
C LYS A 31 -5.45 -1.52 15.18
N PHE A 32 -5.54 -2.39 14.18
CA PHE A 32 -6.45 -3.55 14.19
C PHE A 32 -6.11 -4.52 15.32
N LEU A 33 -4.82 -4.82 15.53
CA LEU A 33 -4.37 -5.68 16.63
C LEU A 33 -4.68 -5.08 18.00
N LYS A 34 -4.60 -3.75 18.13
CA LYS A 34 -4.89 -3.00 19.36
C LYS A 34 -6.38 -2.69 19.56
N ALA A 35 -7.23 -2.96 18.57
CA ALA A 35 -8.65 -2.62 18.64
C ALA A 35 -9.35 -3.45 19.72
N ALA A 36 -10.02 -2.77 20.65
CA ALA A 36 -10.65 -3.38 21.81
C ALA A 36 -12.05 -3.95 21.52
N THR A 37 -12.74 -3.43 20.49
CA THR A 37 -14.13 -3.80 20.19
C THR A 37 -14.25 -4.44 18.81
N GLN A 38 -15.21 -5.35 18.66
CA GLN A 38 -15.49 -6.04 17.41
C GLN A 38 -15.83 -5.06 16.28
N THR A 39 -16.62 -4.02 16.56
CA THR A 39 -16.97 -2.99 15.57
C THR A 39 -15.75 -2.22 15.04
N GLN A 40 -14.78 -1.91 15.92
CA GLN A 40 -13.52 -1.29 15.49
C GLN A 40 -12.71 -2.23 14.63
N LYS A 41 -12.64 -3.51 15.02
CA LYS A 41 -11.96 -4.55 14.23
C LYS A 41 -12.56 -4.67 12.84
N GLU A 42 -13.87 -4.81 12.70
CA GLU A 42 -14.55 -4.92 11.41
C GLU A 42 -14.32 -3.70 10.50
N ARG A 43 -14.38 -2.50 11.08
CA ARG A 43 -14.06 -1.27 10.34
C ARG A 43 -12.61 -1.27 9.85
N LEU A 44 -11.67 -1.55 10.73
CA LEU A 44 -10.24 -1.60 10.39
C LEU A 44 -9.93 -2.73 9.41
N GLU A 45 -10.60 -3.87 9.49
CA GLU A 45 -10.52 -4.96 8.51
C GLU A 45 -10.98 -4.49 7.12
N GLY A 46 -12.06 -3.72 7.07
CA GLY A 46 -12.55 -3.09 5.84
C GLY A 46 -11.53 -2.13 5.23
N ASP A 47 -10.88 -1.33 6.07
CA ASP A 47 -9.84 -0.39 5.64
C ASP A 47 -8.57 -1.13 5.19
N LEU A 48 -8.12 -2.14 5.93
CA LEU A 48 -7.02 -3.04 5.56
C LEU A 48 -7.29 -3.73 4.22
N LYS A 49 -8.52 -4.21 3.98
CA LYS A 49 -8.92 -4.81 2.70
C LYS A 49 -8.83 -3.84 1.52
N LYS A 50 -9.13 -2.56 1.73
CA LYS A 50 -8.97 -1.53 0.70
C LYS A 50 -7.51 -1.23 0.43
N GLU A 51 -6.71 -1.13 1.49
CA GLU A 51 -5.30 -0.75 1.38
C GLU A 51 -4.45 -1.86 0.75
N ILE A 52 -4.69 -3.13 1.11
CA ILE A 52 -4.02 -4.25 0.44
C ILE A 52 -4.38 -4.33 -1.05
N LYS A 53 -5.63 -4.04 -1.44
CA LYS A 53 -6.03 -3.99 -2.86
C LYS A 53 -5.30 -2.88 -3.62
N LYS A 54 -5.04 -1.73 -3.00
CA LYS A 54 -4.22 -0.68 -3.62
C LYS A 54 -2.77 -1.13 -3.80
N LEU A 55 -2.17 -1.73 -2.77
CA LEU A 55 -0.81 -2.27 -2.82
C LEU A 55 -0.65 -3.34 -3.90
N GLN A 56 -1.62 -4.24 -4.03
CA GLN A 56 -1.65 -5.23 -5.10
C GLN A 56 -1.64 -4.56 -6.49
N ARG A 57 -2.45 -3.51 -6.70
CA ARG A 57 -2.43 -2.76 -7.98
C ARG A 57 -1.09 -2.09 -8.26
N PHE A 58 -0.44 -1.53 -7.25
CA PHE A 58 0.89 -0.93 -7.42
C PHE A 58 1.94 -1.98 -7.79
N ARG A 59 1.94 -3.13 -7.10
CA ARG A 59 2.82 -4.25 -7.43
C ARG A 59 2.58 -4.77 -8.84
N ASP A 60 1.32 -4.95 -9.24
CA ASP A 60 0.98 -5.47 -10.56
C ASP A 60 1.40 -4.48 -11.67
N GLY A 61 1.37 -3.17 -11.38
CA GLY A 61 1.90 -2.12 -12.26
C GLY A 61 3.44 -2.03 -12.32
N ILE A 62 4.16 -2.49 -11.30
CA ILE A 62 5.64 -2.61 -11.34
C ILE A 62 6.06 -3.87 -12.11
N LYS A 63 5.25 -4.94 -12.04
CA LYS A 63 5.56 -6.22 -12.67
C LYS A 63 5.35 -6.21 -14.20
N ALA A 64 4.51 -5.31 -14.70
CA ALA A 64 4.24 -5.12 -16.13
C ALA A 64 5.34 -4.28 -16.80
#